data_AF-A0A382GG70-F1
#
_entry.id   AF-A0A382GG70-F1
#
_cell.length_a   1.000
_cell.length_b   1.000
_cell.length_c   1.000
_cell.angle_alpha   90.00
_cell.angle_beta   90.00
_cell.angle_gamma   90.00
#
_symmetry.space_group_name_H-M   'P 1'
#
loop_
_entity.id
_entity.type
_entity.pdbx_description
1 polymer ?
#
loop_
_entity_poly.entity_id
_entity_poly.type
_entity_poly.pdbx_seq_one_letter_code
_entity_poly.pdbx_strand_id
1 'polypeptide(L)'
;HGEDSTFMRISAEEIGENPTGGNGITGHNETSENLSESWQVILSPHIVYGCLNESAENYNPSANTDDGKCVDLTIQQIYSQYEDAITVPCDEGLSISGTTTMGLVVSYQDKSSSGGPKIITIEDNNGYQLDAVIWEWDPMSSETISQYVDHYNPTEYYVLIEGTLGVYNCSFQLEVAGEDDIIYYSEYSPQGNFIQDTTIVNVKINPAPFVIIPSMGERLDYSYSFPDDSRVIVRIFDLGGRFVTTLVDSYFKDGGSVMRDTDNAEWDGRDHLGQIVSPGTYIMHIEANQFHSGKSFNDYAPVVVGVRSN
;
A
#
# COMPACT_ATOMS: atom_id res chain seq x y z
N HIS A 1 27.49 2.92 18.65
CA HIS A 1 26.20 3.62 18.50
C HIS A 1 25.39 2.81 17.50
N GLY A 2 24.35 2.12 17.95
CA GLY A 2 23.32 1.57 17.05
C GLY A 2 22.26 2.63 16.76
N GLU A 3 21.35 2.36 15.83
CA GLU A 3 20.27 3.30 15.45
C GLU A 3 19.41 3.75 16.65
N ASP A 4 19.31 2.95 17.71
CA ASP A 4 18.42 3.20 18.87
C ASP A 4 19.13 3.59 20.17
N SER A 5 20.38 4.08 20.12
CA SER A 5 21.16 4.33 21.34
C SER A 5 22.03 5.56 21.24
N THR A 6 21.98 6.46 22.21
CA THR A 6 22.85 7.65 22.27
C THR A 6 23.72 7.66 23.52
N PHE A 7 24.86 8.35 23.47
CA PHE A 7 25.74 8.54 24.62
C PHE A 7 25.31 9.77 25.41
N MET A 8 25.01 9.57 26.70
CA MET A 8 24.71 10.63 27.64
C MET A 8 25.80 10.68 28.70
N ARG A 9 26.34 11.87 28.97
CA ARG A 9 27.29 12.08 30.05
C ARG A 9 26.58 11.89 31.39
N ILE A 10 27.14 11.06 32.28
CA ILE A 10 26.56 10.77 33.60
C ILE A 10 26.71 11.97 34.53
N SER A 11 27.82 12.70 34.40
CA SER A 11 28.22 13.80 35.28
C SER A 11 29.08 14.81 34.53
N ALA A 12 29.15 16.05 35.02
CA ALA A 12 30.12 17.03 34.54
C ALA A 12 31.54 16.80 35.07
N GLU A 13 31.71 15.87 36.03
CA GLU A 13 33.00 15.46 36.57
C GLU A 13 33.68 14.43 35.67
N GLU A 14 34.94 14.69 35.35
CA GLU A 14 35.79 13.83 34.52
C GLU A 14 36.47 12.77 35.38
N ILE A 15 36.40 11.51 34.96
CA ILE A 15 36.89 10.38 35.74
C ILE A 15 38.12 9.79 35.06
N GLY A 16 39.20 9.61 35.84
CA GLY A 16 40.41 8.91 35.39
C GLY A 16 41.33 9.71 34.46
N GLU A 17 41.11 11.01 34.33
CA GLU A 17 41.92 11.88 33.49
C GLU A 17 43.32 12.13 34.07
N ASN A 18 44.35 12.20 33.21
CA ASN A 18 45.68 12.64 33.60
C ASN A 18 45.71 14.18 33.74
N PRO A 19 46.10 14.71 34.91
CA PRO A 19 46.01 16.14 35.21
C PRO A 19 47.09 17.01 34.53
N THR A 20 48.00 16.41 33.76
CA THR A 20 49.12 17.11 33.14
C THR A 20 49.46 16.55 31.77
N GLY A 21 49.95 17.41 30.88
CA GLY A 21 50.50 16.99 29.59
C GLY A 21 49.46 16.79 28.50
N GLY A 22 48.30 17.42 28.64
CA GLY A 22 47.19 17.27 27.71
C GLY A 22 46.79 18.52 26.96
N ASN A 23 45.70 18.39 26.21
CA ASN A 23 45.15 19.38 25.28
C ASN A 23 43.93 20.13 25.86
N GLY A 24 43.60 19.93 27.14
CA GLY A 24 42.50 20.59 27.83
C GLY A 24 42.78 22.04 28.20
N ILE A 25 41.73 22.82 28.42
CA ILE A 25 41.84 24.25 28.78
C ILE A 25 42.52 24.46 30.15
N THR A 26 42.44 23.47 31.02
CA THR A 26 43.12 23.41 32.33
C THR A 26 44.49 22.72 32.27
N GLY A 27 44.94 22.28 31.08
CA GLY A 27 46.20 21.56 30.88
C GLY A 27 46.14 20.06 31.14
N HIS A 28 44.96 19.53 31.44
CA HIS A 28 44.69 18.11 31.57
C HIS A 28 44.58 17.41 30.20
N ASN A 29 44.67 16.07 30.19
CA ASN A 29 44.56 15.24 28.98
C ASN A 29 43.15 14.69 28.77
N GLU A 30 42.36 15.46 28.03
CA GLU A 30 40.96 15.18 27.66
C GLU A 30 40.76 13.80 26.99
N THR A 31 41.80 13.25 26.36
CA THR A 31 41.73 11.93 25.70
C THR A 31 41.97 10.75 26.65
N SER A 32 42.28 11.02 27.91
CA SER A 32 42.54 10.00 28.94
C SER A 32 41.36 9.73 29.88
N GLU A 33 40.23 10.39 29.67
CA GLU A 33 39.00 10.14 30.42
C GLU A 33 38.54 8.68 30.28
N ASN A 34 38.11 8.09 31.39
CA ASN A 34 37.47 6.78 31.40
C ASN A 34 36.02 6.91 30.94
N LEU A 35 35.82 6.87 29.62
CA LEU A 35 34.50 6.98 28.99
C LEU A 35 33.50 5.93 29.48
N SER A 36 33.94 4.77 29.96
CA SER A 36 33.03 3.73 30.47
C SER A 36 32.44 4.04 31.84
N GLU A 37 33.02 5.00 32.58
CA GLU A 37 32.56 5.41 33.90
C GLU A 37 31.91 6.80 33.89
N SER A 38 32.24 7.67 32.93
CA SER A 38 31.67 9.02 32.83
C SER A 38 30.55 9.16 31.79
N TRP A 39 30.35 8.16 30.92
CA TRP A 39 29.28 8.11 29.94
C TRP A 39 28.43 6.85 30.10
N GLN A 40 27.13 7.01 29.89
CA GLN A 40 26.19 5.90 29.76
C GLN A 40 25.59 5.88 28.36
N VAL A 41 25.27 4.68 27.89
CA VAL A 41 24.45 4.51 26.69
C VAL A 41 22.99 4.51 27.14
N ILE A 42 22.22 5.49 26.69
CA ILE A 42 20.77 5.48 26.84
C ILE A 42 20.13 4.99 25.55
N LEU A 43 19.02 4.28 25.70
CA LEU A 43 18.16 3.97 24.57
C LEU A 43 17.47 5.27 24.13
N SER A 44 17.60 5.62 22.85
CA SER A 44 16.71 6.62 22.27
C SER A 44 15.33 5.99 22.21
N PRO A 45 14.27 6.61 22.76
CA PRO A 45 12.93 6.07 22.56
C PRO A 45 12.68 6.04 21.06
N HIS A 46 12.39 4.85 20.53
CA HIS A 46 12.00 4.68 19.15
C HIS A 46 10.69 5.45 18.95
N ILE A 47 10.73 6.57 18.22
CA ILE A 47 9.54 7.38 17.95
C ILE A 47 8.80 6.72 16.80
N VAL A 48 7.59 6.26 17.07
CA VAL A 48 6.67 5.75 16.06
C VAL A 48 5.60 6.80 15.85
N TYR A 49 5.61 7.41 14.67
CA TYR A 49 4.60 8.36 14.24
C TYR A 49 3.33 7.63 13.79
N GLY A 50 2.17 8.20 14.09
CA GLY A 50 0.87 7.74 13.59
C GLY A 50 -0.28 8.32 14.40
N CYS A 51 -1.49 8.12 13.92
CA CYS A 51 -2.68 8.60 14.62
C CYS A 51 -2.85 7.92 15.98
N LEU A 52 -2.97 8.74 17.04
CA LEU A 52 -3.19 8.28 18.42
C LEU A 52 -4.67 8.19 18.82
N ASN A 53 -5.59 8.64 17.96
CA ASN A 53 -7.02 8.59 18.24
C ASN A 53 -7.59 7.19 17.94
N GLU A 54 -7.94 6.43 18.99
CA GLU A 54 -8.51 5.08 18.89
C GLU A 54 -9.82 5.00 18.10
N SER A 55 -10.53 6.12 17.90
CA SER A 55 -11.77 6.18 17.12
C SER A 55 -11.56 6.49 15.63
N ALA A 56 -10.33 6.85 15.23
CA ALA A 56 -10.00 7.14 13.84
C ALA A 56 -9.75 5.84 13.06
N GLU A 57 -10.14 5.84 11.77
CA GLU A 57 -9.97 4.67 10.89
C GLU A 57 -8.48 4.28 10.71
N ASN A 58 -7.58 5.26 10.82
CA ASN A 58 -6.14 5.08 10.68
C ASN A 58 -5.38 5.03 12.02
N TYR A 59 -6.06 4.68 13.12
CA TYR A 59 -5.42 4.50 14.43
C TYR A 59 -4.24 3.51 14.37
N ASN A 60 -3.09 3.94 14.87
CA ASN A 60 -1.91 3.08 14.97
C ASN A 60 -1.60 2.76 16.45
N PRO A 61 -1.88 1.53 16.94
CA PRO A 61 -1.62 1.16 18.33
C PRO A 61 -0.13 1.08 18.69
N SER A 62 0.77 1.09 17.70
CA SER A 62 2.22 1.12 17.91
C SER A 62 2.77 2.55 17.94
N ALA A 63 1.98 3.54 17.51
CA ALA A 63 2.38 4.94 17.53
C ALA A 63 2.50 5.45 18.96
N ASN A 64 3.55 6.25 19.21
CA ASN A 64 3.77 6.93 20.49
C ASN A 64 3.90 8.45 20.33
N THR A 65 3.85 8.94 19.11
CA THR A 65 3.85 10.37 18.76
C THR A 65 2.84 10.59 17.65
N ASP A 66 1.93 11.55 17.86
CA ASP A 66 0.92 11.91 16.88
C ASP A 66 1.58 12.52 15.64
N ASP A 67 1.16 12.07 14.45
CA ASP A 67 1.61 12.62 13.17
C ASP A 67 0.71 13.77 12.67
N GLY A 68 -0.40 14.04 13.38
CA GLY A 68 -1.36 15.07 13.03
C GLY A 68 -2.25 14.71 11.85
N LYS A 69 -2.28 13.43 11.43
CA LYS A 69 -2.98 12.96 10.23
C LYS A 69 -4.10 11.97 10.56
N CYS A 70 -4.73 12.10 11.73
CA CYS A 70 -5.89 11.28 12.08
C CYS A 70 -7.06 11.55 11.12
N VAL A 71 -7.73 10.49 10.68
CA VAL A 71 -8.97 10.59 9.91
C VAL A 71 -10.13 10.94 10.83
N ASP A 72 -10.80 12.05 10.55
CA ASP A 72 -11.94 12.52 11.32
C ASP A 72 -13.22 11.76 11.00
N LEU A 73 -13.48 11.49 9.72
CA LEU A 73 -14.70 10.83 9.25
C LEU A 73 -14.40 9.83 8.13
N THR A 74 -14.98 8.64 8.22
CA THR A 74 -15.08 7.74 7.05
C THR A 74 -16.07 8.31 6.02
N ILE A 75 -16.00 7.85 4.77
CA ILE A 75 -16.93 8.29 3.74
C ILE A 75 -18.38 7.96 4.14
N GLN A 76 -18.64 6.75 4.61
CA GLN A 76 -19.93 6.38 5.18
C GLN A 76 -20.39 7.33 6.29
N GLN A 77 -19.50 7.74 7.20
CA GLN A 77 -19.84 8.68 8.27
C GLN A 77 -20.24 10.05 7.73
N ILE A 78 -19.53 10.58 6.72
CA ILE A 78 -19.92 11.82 6.01
C ILE A 78 -21.35 11.70 5.50
N TYR A 79 -21.68 10.61 4.81
CA TYR A 79 -23.04 10.37 4.30
C TYR A 79 -24.08 10.31 5.41
N SER A 80 -23.79 9.61 6.51
CA SER A 80 -24.73 9.45 7.63
C SER A 80 -24.92 10.73 8.46
N GLN A 81 -23.87 11.54 8.59
CA GLN A 81 -23.87 12.73 9.44
C GLN A 81 -24.47 13.94 8.73
N TYR A 82 -24.30 14.03 7.40
CA TYR A 82 -24.72 15.17 6.61
C TYR A 82 -25.81 14.83 5.57
N GLU A 83 -26.50 13.68 5.69
CA GLU A 83 -27.51 13.20 4.74
C GLU A 83 -28.52 14.27 4.28
N ASP A 84 -28.94 15.14 5.20
CA ASP A 84 -29.88 16.24 4.92
C ASP A 84 -29.33 17.23 3.87
N ALA A 85 -28.01 17.43 3.81
CA ALA A 85 -27.36 18.37 2.89
C ALA A 85 -27.44 17.93 1.42
N ILE A 86 -27.54 16.62 1.15
CA ILE A 86 -27.71 16.07 -0.21
C ILE A 86 -29.17 15.76 -0.55
N THR A 87 -30.09 15.92 0.40
CA THR A 87 -31.53 15.67 0.19
C THR A 87 -32.19 16.83 -0.54
N VAL A 88 -32.97 16.57 -1.59
CA VAL A 88 -33.58 17.63 -2.42
C VAL A 88 -34.65 18.42 -1.65
N PRO A 89 -34.60 19.77 -1.64
CA PRO A 89 -33.56 20.63 -2.23
C PRO A 89 -32.26 20.62 -1.41
N CYS A 90 -31.17 20.24 -2.06
CA CYS A 90 -29.87 20.07 -1.40
C CYS A 90 -29.22 21.42 -1.04
N ASP A 91 -28.34 21.41 -0.05
CA ASP A 91 -27.62 22.57 0.45
C ASP A 91 -26.23 22.70 -0.21
N GLU A 92 -26.20 23.30 -1.41
CA GLU A 92 -24.94 23.65 -2.09
C GLU A 92 -24.13 24.75 -1.36
N GLY A 93 -24.64 25.27 -0.24
CA GLY A 93 -23.92 26.20 0.64
C GLY A 93 -23.07 25.51 1.71
N LEU A 94 -23.14 24.18 1.85
CA LEU A 94 -22.31 23.43 2.78
C LEU A 94 -20.83 23.65 2.48
N SER A 95 -20.07 24.07 3.49
CA SER A 95 -18.63 24.25 3.40
C SER A 95 -18.00 23.97 4.76
N ILE A 96 -17.35 22.81 4.89
CA ILE A 96 -16.69 22.36 6.12
C ILE A 96 -15.21 22.13 5.79
N SER A 97 -14.39 23.12 6.12
CA SER A 97 -12.93 23.08 5.92
C SER A 97 -12.23 22.15 6.91
N GLY A 98 -11.10 21.58 6.48
CA GLY A 98 -10.29 20.67 7.31
C GLY A 98 -10.95 19.32 7.52
N THR A 99 -11.84 18.90 6.62
CA THR A 99 -12.41 17.55 6.67
C THR A 99 -11.36 16.57 6.20
N THR A 100 -10.98 15.63 7.07
CA THR A 100 -10.08 14.54 6.73
C THR A 100 -10.85 13.23 6.56
N THR A 101 -10.60 12.54 5.45
CA THR A 101 -11.18 11.23 5.16
C THR A 101 -10.18 10.35 4.43
N MET A 102 -10.49 9.08 4.27
CA MET A 102 -9.62 8.16 3.53
C MET A 102 -10.42 7.15 2.72
N GLY A 103 -9.81 6.64 1.66
CA GLY A 103 -10.40 5.60 0.82
C GLY A 103 -9.43 5.11 -0.25
N LEU A 104 -9.81 4.02 -0.90
CA LEU A 104 -9.14 3.46 -2.07
C LEU A 104 -9.41 4.35 -3.29
N VAL A 105 -8.37 4.75 -4.02
CA VAL A 105 -8.54 5.46 -5.29
C VAL A 105 -9.10 4.49 -6.34
N VAL A 106 -10.32 4.77 -6.82
CA VAL A 106 -11.02 3.91 -7.80
C VAL A 106 -11.15 4.55 -9.18
N SER A 107 -10.98 5.87 -9.30
CA SER A 107 -11.10 6.58 -10.57
C SER A 107 -10.35 7.91 -10.57
N TYR A 108 -9.87 8.31 -11.75
CA TYR A 108 -9.37 9.65 -12.04
C TYR A 108 -10.00 10.18 -13.33
N GLN A 109 -10.50 11.42 -13.31
CA GLN A 109 -11.10 12.09 -14.46
C GLN A 109 -10.56 13.52 -14.59
N ASP A 110 -10.06 13.87 -15.78
CA ASP A 110 -9.72 15.25 -16.11
C ASP A 110 -10.82 15.91 -16.97
N LYS A 111 -11.56 16.85 -16.37
CA LYS A 111 -12.60 17.63 -17.07
C LYS A 111 -12.14 19.01 -17.52
N SER A 112 -10.83 19.30 -17.49
CA SER A 112 -10.26 20.61 -17.86
C SER A 112 -10.63 21.05 -19.27
N SER A 113 -10.80 20.10 -20.20
CA SER A 113 -11.24 20.38 -21.58
C SER A 113 -12.64 21.02 -21.67
N SER A 114 -13.49 20.80 -20.67
CA SER A 114 -14.82 21.39 -20.53
C SER A 114 -14.87 22.57 -19.55
N GLY A 115 -13.71 23.04 -19.07
CA GLY A 115 -13.60 24.03 -18.00
C GLY A 115 -13.99 23.49 -16.61
N GLY A 116 -14.05 22.16 -16.46
CA GLY A 116 -14.32 21.48 -15.20
C GLY A 116 -13.05 21.11 -14.44
N PRO A 117 -13.20 20.53 -13.25
CA PRO A 117 -12.09 20.17 -12.38
C PRO A 117 -11.46 18.83 -12.77
N LYS A 118 -10.36 18.49 -12.12
CA LYS A 118 -9.86 17.12 -12.03
C LYS A 118 -10.55 16.45 -10.84
N ILE A 119 -10.92 15.19 -10.99
CA ILE A 119 -11.69 14.46 -9.99
C ILE A 119 -10.98 13.15 -9.70
N ILE A 120 -10.65 12.93 -8.43
CA ILE A 120 -10.20 11.64 -7.90
C ILE A 120 -11.37 11.08 -7.10
N THR A 121 -11.88 9.93 -7.49
CA THR A 121 -12.94 9.25 -6.72
C THR A 121 -12.28 8.24 -5.79
N ILE A 122 -12.56 8.36 -4.50
CA ILE A 122 -12.14 7.40 -3.47
C ILE A 122 -13.33 6.60 -2.94
N GLU A 123 -13.10 5.35 -2.55
CA GLU A 123 -14.11 4.43 -2.01
C GLU A 123 -13.69 3.89 -0.63
N ASP A 124 -14.62 3.83 0.31
CA ASP A 124 -14.39 3.21 1.61
C ASP A 124 -14.69 1.70 1.61
N ASN A 125 -14.35 1.01 2.69
CA ASN A 125 -14.58 -0.44 2.82
C ASN A 125 -16.06 -0.85 2.80
N ASN A 126 -16.98 0.10 2.91
CA ASN A 126 -18.43 -0.11 2.86
C ASN A 126 -19.01 0.20 1.46
N GLY A 127 -18.17 0.57 0.49
CA GLY A 127 -18.56 0.89 -0.88
C GLY A 127 -19.13 2.29 -1.07
N TYR A 128 -18.98 3.20 -0.09
CA TYR A 128 -19.35 4.60 -0.27
C TYR A 128 -18.23 5.33 -0.99
N GLN A 129 -18.60 6.13 -1.99
CA GLN A 129 -17.65 6.89 -2.81
C GLN A 129 -17.71 8.38 -2.49
N LEU A 130 -16.57 9.06 -2.59
CA LEU A 130 -16.46 10.51 -2.48
C LEU A 130 -15.56 11.05 -3.57
N ASP A 131 -15.99 12.13 -4.22
CA ASP A 131 -15.21 12.83 -5.23
C ASP A 131 -14.33 13.89 -4.57
N ALA A 132 -13.02 13.72 -4.66
CA ALA A 132 -12.03 14.76 -4.37
C ALA A 132 -11.82 15.61 -5.63
N VAL A 133 -12.13 16.90 -5.53
CA VAL A 133 -12.23 17.84 -6.65
C VAL A 133 -11.08 18.84 -6.60
N ILE A 134 -10.36 18.97 -7.71
CA ILE A 134 -9.12 19.75 -7.81
C ILE A 134 -9.23 20.73 -8.97
N TRP A 135 -9.09 22.02 -8.67
CA TRP A 135 -9.21 23.11 -9.66
C TRP A 135 -7.85 23.67 -10.09
N GLU A 136 -7.00 23.99 -9.12
CA GLU A 136 -5.82 24.85 -9.31
C GLU A 136 -4.57 24.10 -9.79
N TRP A 137 -4.55 22.77 -9.70
CA TRP A 137 -3.37 21.95 -10.05
C TRP A 137 -3.77 20.64 -10.75
N ASP A 138 -2.77 19.87 -11.20
CA ASP A 138 -2.94 18.62 -11.93
C ASP A 138 -2.23 17.47 -11.20
N PRO A 139 -2.98 16.50 -10.63
CA PRO A 139 -2.43 15.31 -10.01
C PRO A 139 -1.47 14.51 -10.88
N MET A 140 -1.72 14.44 -12.19
CA MET A 140 -0.87 13.69 -13.12
C MET A 140 0.49 14.36 -13.37
N SER A 141 0.62 15.63 -13.01
CA SER A 141 1.87 16.39 -13.15
C SER A 141 2.74 16.36 -11.86
N SER A 142 2.21 15.83 -10.75
CA SER A 142 2.95 15.68 -9.49
C SER A 142 3.87 14.46 -9.54
N GLU A 143 5.08 14.56 -8.97
CA GLU A 143 6.01 13.43 -8.87
C GLU A 143 5.57 12.37 -7.85
N THR A 144 4.67 12.72 -6.92
CA THR A 144 4.25 11.84 -5.82
C THR A 144 2.84 11.30 -6.01
N ILE A 145 1.91 12.15 -6.45
CA ILE A 145 0.48 11.82 -6.58
C ILE A 145 0.17 11.10 -7.88
N SER A 146 0.94 11.34 -8.96
CA SER A 146 0.64 10.77 -10.28
C SER A 146 0.52 9.25 -10.24
N GLN A 147 1.31 8.58 -9.40
CA GLN A 147 1.26 7.12 -9.26
C GLN A 147 -0.04 6.62 -8.62
N TYR A 148 -0.70 7.42 -7.77
CA TYR A 148 -1.94 7.06 -7.07
C TYR A 148 -3.16 7.11 -7.98
N VAL A 149 -3.11 7.99 -8.99
CA VAL A 149 -4.22 8.28 -9.89
C VAL A 149 -4.01 7.74 -11.30
N ASP A 150 -2.84 7.17 -11.60
CA ASP A 150 -2.56 6.53 -12.88
C ASP A 150 -3.38 5.25 -13.01
N HIS A 151 -4.39 5.30 -13.87
CA HIS A 151 -5.25 4.16 -14.18
C HIS A 151 -4.48 2.93 -14.72
N TYR A 152 -3.28 3.13 -15.27
CA TYR A 152 -2.46 2.03 -15.77
C TYR A 152 -1.59 1.39 -14.70
N ASN A 153 -1.56 1.95 -13.48
CA ASN A 153 -0.83 1.37 -12.37
C ASN A 153 -1.58 0.12 -11.85
N PRO A 154 -0.93 -1.06 -11.82
CA PRO A 154 -1.55 -2.27 -11.27
C PRO A 154 -1.69 -2.26 -9.74
N THR A 155 -0.96 -1.35 -9.08
CA THR A 155 -1.06 -1.09 -7.65
C THR A 155 -2.17 -0.07 -7.41
N GLU A 156 -3.08 -0.42 -6.50
CA GLU A 156 -4.14 0.46 -6.05
C GLU A 156 -3.70 1.15 -4.75
N TYR A 157 -4.17 2.37 -4.50
CA TYR A 157 -3.68 3.18 -3.39
C TYR A 157 -4.82 3.62 -2.48
N TYR A 158 -4.65 3.40 -1.17
CA TYR A 158 -5.41 4.10 -0.16
C TYR A 158 -4.74 5.43 0.12
N VAL A 159 -5.53 6.49 0.00
CA VAL A 159 -5.08 7.85 0.28
C VAL A 159 -5.92 8.43 1.41
N LEU A 160 -5.29 9.24 2.24
CA LEU A 160 -5.94 10.17 3.13
C LEU A 160 -6.05 11.50 2.40
N ILE A 161 -7.23 12.10 2.40
CA ILE A 161 -7.47 13.40 1.77
C ILE A 161 -7.97 14.37 2.84
N GLU A 162 -7.29 15.51 2.93
CA GLU A 162 -7.77 16.68 3.64
C GLU A 162 -8.41 17.66 2.65
N GLY A 163 -9.52 18.29 3.01
CA GLY A 163 -10.11 19.28 2.13
C GLY A 163 -11.32 19.99 2.73
N THR A 164 -12.01 20.73 1.86
CA THR A 164 -13.27 21.38 2.22
C THR A 164 -14.45 20.56 1.71
N LEU A 165 -15.20 19.97 2.63
CA LEU A 165 -16.40 19.21 2.30
C LEU A 165 -17.52 20.16 1.86
N GLY A 166 -18.13 19.85 0.72
CA GLY A 166 -19.27 20.59 0.19
C GLY A 166 -20.24 19.69 -0.59
N VAL A 167 -21.27 20.32 -1.13
CA VAL A 167 -22.29 19.64 -1.95
C VAL A 167 -22.34 20.29 -3.32
N TYR A 168 -22.34 19.47 -4.37
CA TYR A 168 -22.54 19.89 -5.74
C TYR A 168 -23.50 18.94 -6.44
N ASN A 169 -24.56 19.49 -7.05
CA ASN A 169 -25.59 18.69 -7.73
C ASN A 169 -26.17 17.58 -6.83
N CYS A 170 -26.40 17.92 -5.56
CA CYS A 170 -26.89 17.02 -4.52
C CYS A 170 -26.03 15.77 -4.26
N SER A 171 -24.72 15.89 -4.45
CA SER A 171 -23.73 14.86 -4.06
C SER A 171 -22.60 15.52 -3.26
N PHE A 172 -22.02 14.79 -2.31
CA PHE A 172 -20.86 15.26 -1.58
C PHE A 172 -19.63 15.33 -2.49
N GLN A 173 -18.80 16.33 -2.25
CA GLN A 173 -17.47 16.44 -2.83
C GLN A 173 -16.52 17.02 -1.79
N LEU A 174 -15.23 16.74 -1.94
CA LEU A 174 -14.17 17.28 -1.11
C LEU A 174 -13.26 18.13 -1.99
N GLU A 175 -13.27 19.45 -1.80
CA GLU A 175 -12.37 20.35 -2.53
C GLU A 175 -10.96 20.29 -1.93
N VAL A 176 -9.97 19.97 -2.76
CA VAL A 176 -8.57 19.78 -2.36
C VAL A 176 -7.74 20.96 -2.85
N ALA A 177 -7.04 21.63 -1.94
CA ALA A 177 -6.38 22.90 -2.23
C ALA A 177 -4.97 22.70 -2.80
N GLY A 178 -4.22 21.71 -2.32
CA GLY A 178 -2.84 21.45 -2.71
C GLY A 178 -2.48 19.98 -2.75
N GLU A 179 -1.25 19.70 -3.19
CA GLU A 179 -0.70 18.35 -3.26
C GLU A 179 -0.52 17.71 -1.87
N ASP A 180 -0.12 18.52 -0.88
CA ASP A 180 0.13 18.08 0.50
C ASP A 180 -1.15 17.58 1.20
N ASP A 181 -2.32 17.92 0.67
CA ASP A 181 -3.63 17.50 1.17
C ASP A 181 -4.00 16.08 0.73
N ILE A 182 -3.24 15.47 -0.19
CA ILE A 182 -3.38 14.06 -0.59
C ILE A 182 -2.18 13.29 -0.06
N ILE A 183 -2.45 12.46 0.95
CA ILE A 183 -1.42 11.76 1.70
C ILE A 183 -1.51 10.26 1.40
N TYR A 184 -0.39 9.67 0.99
CA TYR A 184 -0.26 8.22 0.93
C TYR A 184 -0.53 7.60 2.30
N TYR A 185 -1.45 6.64 2.34
CA TYR A 185 -1.72 5.86 3.54
C TYR A 185 -1.18 4.43 3.41
N SER A 186 -1.64 3.71 2.39
CA SER A 186 -1.16 2.37 2.08
C SER A 186 -1.38 2.06 0.61
N GLU A 187 -0.71 1.03 0.13
CA GLU A 187 -0.95 0.47 -1.19
C GLU A 187 -1.56 -0.93 -1.05
N TYR A 188 -2.25 -1.33 -2.10
CA TYR A 188 -2.91 -2.60 -2.23
C TYR A 188 -2.59 -3.14 -3.62
N SER A 189 -1.96 -4.30 -3.71
CA SER A 189 -1.56 -4.88 -4.99
C SER A 189 -2.42 -6.10 -5.35
N PRO A 190 -3.68 -5.91 -5.79
CA PRO A 190 -4.55 -7.01 -6.20
C PRO A 190 -4.08 -7.65 -7.50
N GLN A 191 -3.07 -7.07 -8.17
CA GLN A 191 -2.30 -7.69 -9.25
C GLN A 191 -0.87 -8.13 -8.88
N GLY A 192 -0.50 -7.95 -7.62
CA GLY A 192 0.69 -8.51 -6.98
C GLY A 192 1.82 -7.52 -7.03
N ASN A 193 2.79 -7.67 -6.15
CA ASN A 193 3.92 -6.76 -6.10
C ASN A 193 4.93 -7.09 -7.21
N PHE A 194 5.07 -6.20 -8.18
CA PHE A 194 6.03 -6.35 -9.28
C PHE A 194 7.42 -5.83 -8.89
N ILE A 195 8.41 -6.71 -8.98
CA ILE A 195 9.82 -6.41 -8.75
C ILE A 195 10.53 -6.53 -10.10
N GLN A 196 10.93 -5.39 -10.65
CA GLN A 196 11.66 -5.34 -11.91
C GLN A 196 13.02 -6.04 -11.78
N ASP A 197 13.30 -6.96 -12.70
CA ASP A 197 14.58 -7.63 -12.86
C ASP A 197 14.78 -8.02 -14.32
N THR A 198 15.56 -7.21 -15.03
CA THR A 198 15.84 -7.40 -16.46
C THR A 198 16.79 -8.57 -16.75
N THR A 199 17.31 -9.25 -15.73
CA THR A 199 18.18 -10.42 -15.90
C THR A 199 17.40 -11.72 -16.10
N ILE A 200 16.09 -11.70 -15.84
CA ILE A 200 15.20 -12.84 -15.99
C ILE A 200 14.94 -13.08 -17.48
N VAL A 201 15.39 -14.24 -17.97
CA VAL A 201 15.27 -14.63 -19.39
C VAL A 201 14.34 -15.83 -19.62
N ASN A 202 13.84 -16.45 -18.55
CA ASN A 202 12.94 -17.59 -18.59
C ASN A 202 11.80 -17.40 -17.58
N VAL A 203 10.70 -18.09 -17.83
CA VAL A 203 9.54 -18.08 -16.95
C VAL A 203 9.70 -19.09 -15.81
N LYS A 204 9.20 -18.74 -14.61
CA LYS A 204 8.96 -19.67 -13.51
C LYS A 204 7.67 -19.36 -12.77
N ILE A 205 7.01 -20.39 -12.22
CA ILE A 205 5.87 -20.28 -11.30
C ILE A 205 6.16 -21.03 -10.00
N ASN A 206 6.00 -20.37 -8.86
CA ASN A 206 6.32 -20.89 -7.54
C ASN A 206 5.14 -20.70 -6.58
N PRO A 207 4.15 -21.60 -6.56
CA PRO A 207 3.13 -21.61 -5.52
C PRO A 207 3.71 -22.09 -4.18
N ALA A 208 3.12 -21.62 -3.08
CA ALA A 208 3.53 -22.05 -1.75
C ALA A 208 3.25 -23.55 -1.53
N PRO A 209 4.13 -24.28 -0.82
CA PRO A 209 4.09 -25.73 -0.74
C PRO A 209 3.13 -26.25 0.35
N PHE A 210 1.90 -25.75 0.41
CA PHE A 210 0.90 -26.20 1.37
C PHE A 210 -0.48 -26.44 0.74
N VAL A 211 -1.35 -27.12 1.50
CA VAL A 211 -2.71 -27.44 1.11
C VAL A 211 -3.63 -26.33 1.61
N ILE A 212 -4.42 -25.73 0.72
CA ILE A 212 -5.43 -24.74 1.11
C ILE A 212 -6.78 -25.39 1.41
N ILE A 213 -7.53 -24.81 2.35
CA ILE A 213 -8.93 -25.12 2.65
C ILE A 213 -9.78 -23.87 2.32
N PRO A 214 -10.23 -23.71 1.05
CA PRO A 214 -10.97 -22.52 0.61
C PRO A 214 -12.26 -22.25 1.40
N SER A 215 -12.90 -23.30 1.91
CA SER A 215 -14.11 -23.18 2.73
C SER A 215 -13.86 -22.52 4.09
N MET A 216 -12.60 -22.39 4.51
CA MET A 216 -12.17 -21.63 5.69
C MET A 216 -11.64 -20.24 5.35
N GLY A 217 -11.65 -19.85 4.07
CA GLY A 217 -11.09 -18.59 3.61
C GLY A 217 -9.57 -18.61 3.41
N GLU A 218 -8.94 -19.80 3.45
CA GLU A 218 -7.51 -19.93 3.14
C GLU A 218 -7.26 -19.66 1.65
N ARG A 219 -6.15 -18.98 1.36
CA ARG A 219 -5.69 -18.66 0.02
C ARG A 219 -4.29 -19.23 -0.20
N LEU A 220 -3.92 -19.39 -1.47
CA LEU A 220 -2.63 -19.94 -1.88
C LEU A 220 -1.73 -18.84 -2.44
N ASP A 221 -0.71 -18.50 -1.67
CA ASP A 221 0.35 -17.59 -2.09
C ASP A 221 1.12 -18.20 -3.26
N TYR A 222 1.54 -17.35 -4.20
CA TYR A 222 2.43 -17.77 -5.28
C TYR A 222 3.28 -16.61 -5.77
N SER A 223 4.36 -16.92 -6.49
CA SER A 223 5.12 -15.91 -7.22
C SER A 223 5.44 -16.42 -8.61
N TYR A 224 5.68 -15.50 -9.53
CA TYR A 224 6.09 -15.85 -10.88
C TYR A 224 7.08 -14.86 -11.46
N SER A 225 7.86 -15.31 -12.44
CA SER A 225 8.86 -14.51 -13.12
C SER A 225 8.76 -14.67 -14.63
N PHE A 226 9.14 -13.63 -15.37
CA PHE A 226 9.02 -13.58 -16.82
C PHE A 226 10.01 -12.57 -17.44
N PRO A 227 10.39 -12.77 -18.72
CA PRO A 227 11.19 -11.80 -19.46
C PRO A 227 10.39 -10.55 -19.82
N ASP A 228 11.10 -9.51 -20.25
CA ASP A 228 10.54 -8.25 -20.72
C ASP A 228 9.63 -8.39 -21.95
N ASP A 229 8.86 -7.34 -22.22
CA ASP A 229 7.95 -7.21 -23.37
C ASP A 229 7.06 -8.44 -23.58
N SER A 230 6.47 -8.94 -22.48
CA SER A 230 5.76 -10.21 -22.45
C SER A 230 4.30 -10.05 -22.04
N ARG A 231 3.40 -10.73 -22.76
CA ARG A 231 2.06 -11.03 -22.23
C ARG A 231 2.15 -12.29 -21.38
N VAL A 232 1.83 -12.16 -20.09
CA VAL A 232 1.91 -13.21 -19.09
C VAL A 232 0.50 -13.67 -18.73
N ILE A 233 0.29 -14.98 -18.73
CA ILE A 233 -0.99 -15.60 -18.39
C ILE A 233 -0.76 -16.72 -17.39
N VAL A 234 -1.40 -16.63 -16.22
CA VAL A 234 -1.39 -17.67 -15.19
C VAL A 234 -2.77 -18.30 -15.10
N ARG A 235 -2.85 -19.63 -15.19
CA ARG A 235 -4.10 -20.39 -15.19
C ARG A 235 -4.03 -21.57 -14.23
N ILE A 236 -5.18 -21.96 -13.72
CA ILE A 236 -5.37 -23.21 -12.98
C ILE A 236 -6.05 -24.22 -13.89
N PHE A 237 -5.52 -25.45 -13.88
CA PHE A 237 -6.11 -26.62 -14.50
C PHE A 237 -6.31 -27.71 -13.47
N ASP A 238 -7.32 -28.57 -13.68
CA ASP A 238 -7.39 -29.82 -12.94
C ASP A 238 -6.34 -30.83 -13.47
N LEU A 239 -6.14 -31.94 -12.76
CA LEU A 239 -5.22 -33.01 -13.21
C LEU A 239 -5.60 -33.63 -14.57
N GLY A 240 -6.84 -33.46 -15.03
CA GLY A 240 -7.29 -33.87 -16.37
C GLY A 240 -6.93 -32.87 -17.46
N GLY A 241 -6.29 -31.74 -17.13
CA GLY A 241 -5.96 -30.66 -18.05
C GLY A 241 -7.16 -29.78 -18.40
N ARG A 242 -8.29 -29.87 -17.68
CA ARG A 242 -9.44 -29.01 -17.90
C ARG A 242 -9.21 -27.66 -17.23
N PHE A 243 -9.56 -26.60 -17.95
CA PHE A 243 -9.48 -25.23 -17.46
C PHE A 243 -10.38 -25.02 -16.24
N VAL A 244 -9.84 -24.38 -15.21
CA VAL A 244 -10.56 -24.03 -13.98
C VAL A 244 -10.76 -22.52 -13.90
N THR A 245 -9.67 -21.75 -13.97
CA THR A 245 -9.73 -20.28 -13.93
C THR A 245 -8.44 -19.66 -14.49
N THR A 246 -8.51 -18.38 -14.84
CA THR A 246 -7.34 -17.54 -15.16
C THR A 246 -7.11 -16.63 -13.96
N LEU A 247 -5.89 -16.64 -13.42
CA LEU A 247 -5.49 -15.79 -12.29
C LEU A 247 -4.83 -14.49 -12.76
N VAL A 248 -4.10 -14.55 -13.88
CA VAL A 248 -3.39 -13.40 -14.45
C VAL A 248 -3.54 -13.46 -15.96
N ASP A 249 -3.79 -12.31 -16.59
CA ASP A 249 -3.68 -12.10 -18.04
C ASP A 249 -3.31 -10.63 -18.26
N SER A 250 -2.01 -10.34 -18.38
CA SER A 250 -1.50 -8.97 -18.38
C SER A 250 -0.27 -8.82 -19.26
N TYR A 251 -0.05 -7.60 -19.76
CA TYR A 251 1.17 -7.25 -20.51
C TYR A 251 2.14 -6.52 -19.59
N PHE A 252 3.41 -6.91 -19.66
CA PHE A 252 4.50 -6.27 -18.95
C PHE A 252 5.55 -5.80 -19.94
N LYS A 253 5.86 -4.50 -19.88
CA LYS A 253 6.92 -3.89 -20.69
C LYS A 253 8.30 -4.34 -20.22
N ASP A 254 8.52 -4.35 -18.91
CA ASP A 254 9.79 -4.73 -18.29
C ASP A 254 9.74 -6.17 -17.76
N GLY A 255 10.90 -6.82 -17.73
CA GLY A 255 11.06 -8.16 -17.15
C GLY A 255 11.17 -8.10 -15.63
N GLY A 256 10.75 -9.16 -14.95
CA GLY A 256 10.78 -9.18 -13.49
C GLY A 256 10.05 -10.36 -12.87
N SER A 257 9.74 -10.20 -11.58
CA SER A 257 8.95 -11.13 -10.80
C SER A 257 7.73 -10.44 -10.21
N VAL A 258 6.64 -11.18 -10.01
CA VAL A 258 5.45 -10.71 -9.29
C VAL A 258 5.21 -11.61 -8.10
N MET A 259 5.11 -11.01 -6.92
CA MET A 259 4.77 -11.67 -5.66
C MET A 259 3.25 -11.58 -5.44
N ARG A 260 2.60 -12.71 -5.15
CA ARG A 260 1.15 -12.85 -4.95
C ARG A 260 0.90 -13.49 -3.60
N ASP A 261 1.27 -12.78 -2.54
CA ASP A 261 1.29 -13.24 -1.14
C ASP A 261 0.63 -12.23 -0.17
N THR A 262 -0.02 -11.19 -0.69
CA THR A 262 -0.76 -10.18 0.06
C THR A 262 -1.99 -9.71 -0.72
N ASP A 263 -2.85 -8.89 -0.12
CA ASP A 263 -3.81 -8.04 -0.86
C ASP A 263 -4.81 -8.80 -1.76
N ASN A 264 -5.24 -9.99 -1.35
CA ASN A 264 -6.12 -10.88 -2.13
C ASN A 264 -5.55 -11.25 -3.51
N ALA A 265 -4.25 -11.08 -3.71
CA ALA A 265 -3.49 -11.48 -4.88
C ALA A 265 -3.44 -12.99 -5.08
N GLU A 266 -3.58 -13.71 -3.98
CA GLU A 266 -3.41 -15.13 -3.83
C GLU A 266 -4.62 -15.85 -4.42
N TRP A 267 -4.43 -17.11 -4.85
CA TRP A 267 -5.55 -17.88 -5.35
C TRP A 267 -6.43 -18.38 -4.21
N ASP A 268 -7.71 -18.02 -4.22
CA ASP A 268 -8.69 -18.36 -3.20
C ASP A 268 -9.33 -19.75 -3.37
N GLY A 269 -8.79 -20.57 -4.26
CA GLY A 269 -9.33 -21.91 -4.52
C GLY A 269 -10.68 -21.92 -5.24
N ARG A 270 -11.04 -20.85 -5.95
CA ARG A 270 -12.27 -20.78 -6.76
C ARG A 270 -12.02 -20.94 -8.25
N ASP A 271 -13.06 -21.38 -8.94
CA ASP A 271 -13.12 -21.44 -10.41
C ASP A 271 -13.57 -20.12 -11.04
N HIS A 272 -13.66 -20.10 -12.37
CA HIS A 272 -14.09 -18.93 -13.14
C HIS A 272 -15.56 -18.51 -12.90
N LEU A 273 -16.35 -19.31 -12.17
CA LEU A 273 -17.72 -18.98 -11.76
C LEU A 273 -17.78 -18.53 -10.29
N GLY A 274 -16.62 -18.39 -9.62
CA GLY A 274 -16.53 -18.05 -8.20
C GLY A 274 -16.93 -19.21 -7.28
N GLN A 275 -17.01 -20.44 -7.77
CA GLN A 275 -17.34 -21.62 -6.96
C GLN A 275 -16.05 -22.22 -6.40
N ILE A 276 -16.10 -22.67 -5.14
CA ILE A 276 -14.98 -23.39 -4.53
C ILE A 276 -14.74 -24.69 -5.31
N VAL A 277 -13.50 -24.91 -5.73
CA VAL A 277 -13.13 -26.12 -6.48
C VAL A 277 -13.16 -27.35 -5.58
N SER A 278 -13.37 -28.53 -6.17
CA SER A 278 -13.38 -29.78 -5.40
C SER A 278 -12.00 -30.06 -4.80
N PRO A 279 -11.90 -30.69 -3.62
CA PRO A 279 -10.60 -31.12 -3.09
C PRO A 279 -9.88 -32.06 -4.06
N GLY A 280 -8.58 -31.87 -4.20
CA GLY A 280 -7.73 -32.58 -5.15
C GLY A 280 -6.45 -31.82 -5.48
N THR A 281 -5.67 -32.39 -6.39
CA THR A 281 -4.50 -31.72 -6.95
C THR A 281 -4.91 -30.97 -8.22
N TYR A 282 -4.32 -29.80 -8.40
CA TYR A 282 -4.47 -28.93 -9.56
C TYR A 282 -3.09 -28.56 -10.08
N ILE A 283 -3.04 -27.99 -11.28
CA ILE A 283 -1.82 -27.51 -11.92
C ILE A 283 -1.95 -26.00 -12.09
N MET A 284 -1.05 -25.25 -11.48
CA MET A 284 -0.85 -23.84 -11.77
C MET A 284 0.14 -23.75 -12.93
N HIS A 285 -0.30 -23.15 -14.03
CA HIS A 285 0.46 -23.05 -15.27
C HIS A 285 0.64 -21.59 -15.64
N ILE A 286 1.87 -21.22 -15.96
CA ILE A 286 2.21 -19.89 -16.48
C ILE A 286 2.65 -20.00 -17.94
N GLU A 287 2.25 -19.03 -18.74
CA GLU A 287 2.67 -18.83 -20.11
C GLU A 287 3.10 -17.36 -20.28
N ALA A 288 4.28 -17.11 -20.85
CA ALA A 288 4.70 -15.77 -21.26
C ALA A 288 5.03 -15.74 -22.75
N ASN A 289 4.43 -14.80 -23.47
CA ASN A 289 4.62 -14.59 -24.90
C ASN A 289 5.30 -13.25 -25.14
N GLN A 290 6.55 -13.28 -25.60
CA GLN A 290 7.37 -12.09 -25.82
C GLN A 290 7.12 -11.49 -27.20
N PHE A 291 6.72 -10.22 -27.27
CA PHE A 291 6.27 -9.58 -28.51
C PHE A 291 7.42 -9.31 -29.49
N HIS A 292 8.54 -8.74 -29.05
CA HIS A 292 9.64 -8.40 -29.96
C HIS A 292 10.34 -9.63 -30.56
N SER A 293 10.37 -10.77 -29.86
CA SER A 293 11.08 -11.98 -30.29
C SER A 293 10.16 -13.06 -30.84
N GLY A 294 8.86 -13.00 -30.51
CA GLY A 294 7.89 -14.06 -30.80
C GLY A 294 8.13 -15.35 -30.01
N LYS A 295 9.00 -15.35 -29.00
CA LYS A 295 9.26 -16.53 -28.16
C LYS A 295 8.16 -16.71 -27.13
N SER A 296 7.80 -17.97 -26.91
CA SER A 296 6.87 -18.40 -25.86
C SER A 296 7.60 -19.23 -24.83
N PHE A 297 7.31 -18.96 -23.56
CA PHE A 297 7.86 -19.66 -22.41
C PHE A 297 6.70 -20.18 -21.56
N ASN A 298 6.90 -21.31 -20.88
CA ASN A 298 5.92 -21.85 -19.94
C ASN A 298 6.60 -22.55 -18.78
N ASP A 299 5.89 -22.64 -17.67
CA ASP A 299 6.26 -23.42 -16.50
C ASP A 299 4.98 -23.91 -15.80
N TYR A 300 5.09 -24.93 -14.96
CA TYR A 300 3.96 -25.51 -14.24
C TYR A 300 4.36 -26.00 -12.85
N ALA A 301 3.46 -25.83 -11.89
CA ALA A 301 3.63 -26.29 -10.53
C ALA A 301 2.34 -26.93 -10.00
N PRO A 302 2.44 -28.04 -9.23
CA PRO A 302 1.27 -28.64 -8.60
C PRO A 302 0.79 -27.79 -7.42
N VAL A 303 -0.52 -27.73 -7.22
CA VAL A 303 -1.16 -27.11 -6.06
C VAL A 303 -2.25 -28.03 -5.51
N VAL A 304 -2.53 -27.96 -4.21
CA VAL A 304 -3.43 -28.92 -3.55
C VAL A 304 -4.53 -28.20 -2.80
N VAL A 305 -5.78 -28.58 -3.09
CA VAL A 305 -6.97 -28.10 -2.40
C VAL A 305 -7.48 -29.22 -1.50
N GLY A 306 -7.62 -28.92 -0.22
CA GLY A 306 -8.15 -29.81 0.81
C GLY A 306 -9.58 -29.46 1.19
N VAL A 307 -10.14 -30.31 2.05
CA VAL A 307 -11.36 -30.01 2.80
C VAL A 307 -11.10 -30.34 4.27
N ARG A 308 -11.73 -29.57 5.15
CA ARG A 308 -11.73 -29.90 6.57
C ARG A 308 -12.49 -31.22 6.78
N SER A 309 -11.81 -32.22 7.33
CA SER A 309 -12.49 -33.37 7.92
C SER A 309 -13.06 -32.95 9.27
N ASN A 310 -14.35 -33.20 9.48
CA ASN A 310 -15.00 -33.06 10.78
C ASN A 310 -14.48 -34.10 11.77
#